data_AF-A0A2T2UPA6-F1
#
_entry.id   AF-A0A2T2UPA6-F1
#
_cell.length_a   1.000
_cell.length_b   1.000
_cell.length_c   1.000
_cell.angle_alpha   90.00
_cell.angle_beta   90.00
_cell.angle_gamma   90.00
#
_symmetry.space_group_name_H-M   'P 1'
#
loop_
_entity.id
_entity.type
_entity.pdbx_description
1 polymer ?
#
loop_
_entity_poly.entity_id
_entity_poly.type
_entity_poly.pdbx_seq_one_letter_code
_entity_poly.pdbx_strand_id
1 'polypeptide(L)'
;MDDLPDDLPSVGRHRGNDPPTETGKEVRSPEGPAPDSSPASPAPALFQLIHAPDRDRLQIRVHSARTEEPPMPDADDVTEIGQYRSVDDLRTALREKSIEGRVAVFEDAESETVLTDEDVTPSHAWIGQPRYERITFVADAGDVSDYVSGLEYPLA
;
A
#
# COMPACT_ATOMS: atom_id res chain seq x y z
N MET A 1 -41.69 -52.05 8.96
CA MET A 1 -41.74 -51.96 7.49
C MET A 1 -42.25 -50.56 7.29
N ASP A 2 -41.31 -49.64 7.13
CA ASP A 2 -41.55 -48.22 7.23
C ASP A 2 -41.47 -47.62 5.83
N ASP A 3 -42.52 -46.86 5.53
CA ASP A 3 -42.71 -45.93 4.43
C ASP A 3 -41.40 -45.25 4.00
N LEU A 4 -41.03 -45.49 2.73
CA LEU A 4 -40.05 -44.68 2.03
C LEU A 4 -40.81 -43.68 1.14
N PRO A 5 -40.56 -42.36 1.23
CA PRO A 5 -41.31 -41.37 0.47
C PRO A 5 -41.00 -41.43 -1.04
N ASP A 6 -42.07 -41.37 -1.83
CA ASP A 6 -42.11 -41.42 -3.30
C ASP A 6 -41.77 -40.07 -3.96
N ASP A 7 -40.73 -39.38 -3.48
CA ASP A 7 -40.33 -38.08 -4.01
C ASP A 7 -38.86 -38.08 -4.44
N LEU A 8 -38.59 -38.84 -5.49
CA LEU A 8 -37.39 -38.68 -6.31
C LEU A 8 -37.80 -38.08 -7.65
N PRO A 9 -37.52 -36.80 -7.92
CA PRO A 9 -37.80 -36.22 -9.22
C PRO A 9 -36.98 -36.96 -10.29
N SER A 10 -37.71 -37.62 -11.19
CA SER A 10 -37.23 -38.30 -12.37
C SER A 10 -36.22 -37.44 -13.12
N VAL A 11 -34.96 -37.88 -13.19
CA VAL A 11 -33.90 -37.22 -13.97
C VAL A 11 -34.25 -37.34 -15.46
N GLY A 12 -34.96 -36.34 -15.97
CA GLY A 12 -35.30 -36.22 -17.39
C GLY A 12 -34.02 -36.23 -18.21
N ARG A 13 -33.89 -37.20 -19.12
CA ARG A 13 -32.84 -37.23 -20.13
C ARG A 13 -33.03 -36.01 -21.04
N HIS A 14 -32.28 -34.94 -20.81
CA HIS A 14 -32.27 -33.80 -21.70
C HIS A 14 -31.51 -34.16 -22.98
N ARG A 15 -32.27 -34.59 -23.99
CA ARG A 15 -31.87 -34.60 -25.40
C ARG A 15 -32.60 -33.44 -26.07
N GLY A 16 -31.85 -32.45 -26.54
CA GLY A 16 -32.40 -31.39 -27.40
C GLY A 16 -31.83 -30.02 -27.08
N ASN A 17 -31.00 -29.51 -28.00
CA ASN A 17 -30.68 -28.09 -28.14
C ASN A 17 -31.92 -27.35 -28.61
N ASP A 18 -32.66 -26.71 -27.71
CA ASP A 18 -33.62 -25.67 -28.05
C ASP A 18 -33.54 -24.58 -26.97
N PRO A 19 -32.89 -23.43 -27.24
CA PRO A 19 -32.92 -22.33 -26.30
C PRO A 19 -34.33 -21.70 -26.31
N PRO A 20 -34.99 -21.52 -25.15
CA PRO A 20 -36.25 -20.80 -25.10
C PRO A 20 -36.03 -19.35 -25.50
N THR A 21 -36.89 -18.87 -26.39
CA THR A 21 -36.94 -17.49 -26.86
C THR A 21 -37.45 -16.58 -25.73
N GLU A 22 -36.71 -15.51 -25.48
CA GLU A 22 -37.24 -14.26 -24.92
C GLU A 22 -37.63 -14.26 -23.42
N THR A 23 -36.63 -14.27 -22.53
CA THR A 23 -36.78 -13.58 -21.24
C THR A 23 -36.61 -12.08 -21.45
N GLY A 24 -37.73 -11.34 -21.43
CA GLY A 24 -37.79 -9.87 -21.42
C GLY A 24 -37.20 -9.23 -20.16
N LYS A 25 -35.93 -9.47 -19.90
CA LYS A 25 -35.09 -8.70 -18.99
C LYS A 25 -33.93 -8.19 -19.83
N GLU A 26 -33.92 -6.91 -20.14
CA GLU A 26 -32.71 -6.23 -20.60
C GLU A 26 -31.70 -6.27 -19.45
N VAL A 27 -30.98 -7.38 -19.32
CA VAL A 27 -29.80 -7.46 -18.47
C VAL A 27 -28.73 -6.68 -19.22
N ARG A 28 -28.69 -5.35 -19.00
CA ARG A 28 -27.52 -4.57 -19.39
C ARG A 28 -26.35 -5.16 -18.61
N SER A 29 -25.51 -5.94 -19.28
CA SER A 29 -24.20 -6.31 -18.75
C SER A 29 -23.52 -5.03 -18.27
N PRO A 30 -22.92 -5.01 -17.05
CA PRO A 30 -22.12 -3.87 -16.65
C PRO A 30 -21.09 -3.62 -17.74
N GLU A 31 -20.97 -2.35 -18.14
CA GLU A 31 -20.01 -1.92 -19.14
C GLU A 31 -18.62 -2.39 -18.66
N GLY A 32 -18.02 -3.32 -19.41
CA GLY A 32 -16.68 -3.80 -19.10
C GLY A 32 -15.69 -2.63 -19.13
N PRO A 33 -14.55 -2.73 -18.41
CA PRO A 33 -13.55 -1.68 -18.45
C PRO A 33 -13.22 -1.33 -19.91
N ALA A 34 -13.14 -0.03 -20.21
CA ALA A 34 -12.96 0.43 -21.58
C ALA A 34 -11.71 -0.24 -22.21
N PRO A 35 -11.78 -0.66 -23.49
CA PRO A 35 -10.69 -1.39 -24.14
C PRO A 35 -9.38 -0.59 -24.25
N ASP A 36 -9.45 0.74 -24.10
CA ASP A 36 -8.31 1.67 -24.08
C ASP A 36 -7.90 2.10 -22.66
N SER A 37 -8.55 1.60 -21.61
CA SER A 37 -8.05 1.81 -20.26
C SER A 37 -6.78 0.99 -20.06
N SER A 38 -5.65 1.66 -19.84
CA SER A 38 -4.45 0.99 -19.35
C SER A 38 -4.82 0.15 -18.14
N PRO A 39 -4.40 -1.13 -18.08
CA PRO A 39 -4.64 -1.95 -16.91
C PRO A 39 -4.06 -1.22 -15.70
N ALA A 40 -4.86 -1.11 -14.63
CA ALA A 40 -4.36 -0.57 -13.37
C ALA A 40 -3.21 -1.47 -12.91
N SER A 41 -1.97 -0.98 -13.05
CA SER A 41 -0.82 -1.69 -12.48
C SER A 41 -0.97 -1.69 -10.97
N PRO A 42 -0.88 -2.86 -10.32
CA PRO A 42 -0.90 -2.91 -8.86
C PRO A 42 0.25 -2.07 -8.32
N ALA A 43 -0.02 -1.34 -7.23
CA ALA A 43 0.98 -0.59 -6.51
C ALA A 43 2.16 -1.49 -6.14
N PRO A 44 3.42 -1.03 -6.30
CA PRO A 44 4.58 -1.85 -5.97
C PRO A 44 4.69 -2.14 -4.47
N ALA A 45 4.09 -1.29 -3.63
CA ALA A 45 4.08 -1.37 -2.18
C ALA A 45 2.86 -0.64 -1.61
N LEU A 46 2.62 -0.82 -0.31
CA LEU A 46 1.79 0.06 0.49
C LEU A 46 2.71 0.98 1.31
N PHE A 47 2.52 2.29 1.18
CA PHE A 47 3.31 3.29 1.91
C PHE A 47 2.47 3.86 3.06
N GLN A 48 2.95 3.76 4.28
CA GLN A 48 2.31 4.31 5.46
C GLN A 48 3.13 5.53 5.92
N LEU A 49 2.50 6.71 5.97
CA LEU A 49 3.13 7.94 6.43
C LEU A 49 2.71 8.22 7.88
N ILE A 50 3.70 8.34 8.75
CA ILE A 50 3.51 8.54 10.19
C ILE A 50 4.25 9.81 10.62
N HIS A 51 3.71 10.50 11.62
CA HIS A 51 4.30 11.66 12.24
C HIS A 51 4.51 11.43 13.73
N ALA A 52 5.73 11.69 14.21
CA ALA A 52 6.10 11.70 15.62
C ALA A 52 6.31 13.17 16.06
N PRO A 53 5.25 13.87 16.52
CA PRO A 53 5.31 15.29 16.83
C PRO A 53 6.35 15.64 17.91
N ASP A 54 6.50 14.80 18.96
CA ASP A 54 7.45 15.05 20.06
C ASP A 54 8.91 15.08 19.62
N ARG A 55 9.22 14.51 18.46
CA ARG A 55 10.56 14.48 17.88
C ARG A 55 10.67 15.30 16.60
N ASP A 56 9.58 15.93 16.16
CA ASP A 56 9.44 16.55 14.83
C ASP A 56 9.89 15.63 13.69
N ARG A 57 9.56 14.34 13.77
CA ARG A 57 9.98 13.32 12.79
C ARG A 57 8.82 12.87 11.93
N LEU A 58 9.06 12.76 10.62
CA LEU A 58 8.14 12.10 9.70
C LEU A 58 8.76 10.77 9.27
N GLN A 59 7.94 9.75 9.07
CA GLN A 59 8.42 8.44 8.68
C GLN A 59 7.51 7.83 7.61
N ILE A 60 8.13 7.34 6.54
CA ILE A 60 7.52 6.44 5.58
C ILE A 60 7.89 5.03 5.98
N ARG A 61 6.88 4.18 6.22
CA ARG A 61 7.04 2.74 6.34
C ARG A 61 6.56 2.09 5.06
N VAL A 62 7.37 1.21 4.50
CA VAL A 62 7.05 0.53 3.25
C VAL A 62 6.66 -0.91 3.57
N HIS A 63 5.48 -1.28 3.11
CA HIS A 63 4.89 -2.60 3.32
C HIS A 63 4.70 -3.30 1.99
N SER A 64 4.53 -4.63 2.03
CA SER A 64 4.23 -5.41 0.85
C SER A 64 2.99 -4.90 0.11
N ALA A 65 2.96 -5.02 -1.22
CA ALA A 65 1.78 -4.65 -2.02
C ALA A 65 0.50 -5.41 -1.63
N ARG A 66 0.65 -6.57 -0.97
CA ARG A 66 -0.46 -7.42 -0.50
C ARG A 66 -0.95 -7.06 0.90
N THR A 67 -0.29 -6.12 1.57
CA THR A 67 -0.72 -5.67 2.89
C THR A 67 -2.05 -4.94 2.76
N GLU A 68 -3.07 -5.47 3.44
CA GLU A 68 -4.40 -4.87 3.52
C GLU A 68 -4.47 -3.86 4.68
N GLU A 69 -3.96 -4.27 5.84
CA GLU A 69 -3.87 -3.44 7.03
C GLU A 69 -2.42 -3.45 7.54
N PRO A 70 -1.69 -2.32 7.47
CA PRO A 70 -0.36 -2.23 8.04
C PRO A 70 -0.45 -2.26 9.57
N PRO A 71 0.60 -2.73 10.27
CA PRO A 71 0.64 -2.67 11.72
C PRO A 71 0.40 -1.22 12.18
N MET A 72 -0.49 -1.07 13.16
CA MET A 72 -0.62 0.19 13.87
C MET A 72 0.71 0.51 14.52
N PRO A 73 1.14 1.78 14.47
CA PRO A 73 2.40 2.14 15.07
C PRO A 73 2.32 1.97 16.59
N ASP A 74 3.27 1.23 17.17
CA ASP A 74 3.26 0.77 18.57
C ASP A 74 3.42 1.88 19.62
N ALA A 75 3.69 3.12 19.21
CA ALA A 75 3.92 4.24 20.13
C ALA A 75 2.66 5.10 20.26
N ASP A 76 2.26 5.40 21.50
CA ASP A 76 1.16 6.34 21.78
C ASP A 76 1.45 7.75 21.23
N ASP A 77 2.73 8.08 20.99
CA ASP A 77 3.20 9.39 20.56
C ASP A 77 3.33 9.55 19.04
N VAL A 78 2.78 8.62 18.26
CA VAL A 78 2.84 8.69 16.78
C VAL A 78 1.46 8.68 16.15
N THR A 79 1.28 9.56 15.18
CA THR A 79 0.03 9.74 14.43
C THR A 79 0.21 9.24 13.00
N GLU A 80 -0.62 8.30 12.57
CA GLU A 80 -0.71 7.95 11.15
C GLU A 80 -1.36 9.12 10.39
N ILE A 81 -0.63 9.65 9.40
CA ILE A 81 -1.14 10.68 8.49
C ILE A 81 -2.01 10.04 7.41
N GLY A 82 -1.58 8.88 6.91
CA GLY A 82 -2.34 8.13 5.92
C GLY A 82 -1.56 6.99 5.28
N GLN A 83 -2.27 6.24 4.44
CA GLN A 83 -1.76 5.09 3.70
C GLN A 83 -1.96 5.33 2.20
N TYR A 84 -0.91 5.06 1.42
CA TYR A 84 -0.83 5.42 0.01
C TYR A 84 -0.43 4.21 -0.81
N ARG A 85 -1.21 3.92 -1.85
CA ARG A 85 -0.87 2.93 -2.89
C ARG A 85 -0.38 3.61 -4.18
N SER A 86 -0.50 4.93 -4.27
CA SER A 86 0.04 5.75 -5.35
C SER A 86 1.25 6.51 -4.85
N VAL A 87 2.34 6.47 -5.63
CA VAL A 87 3.52 7.30 -5.35
C VAL A 87 3.16 8.77 -5.48
N ASP A 88 2.33 9.17 -6.44
CA ASP A 88 1.92 10.57 -6.60
C ASP A 88 1.11 11.09 -5.40
N ASP A 89 0.25 10.25 -4.81
CA ASP A 89 -0.50 10.62 -3.60
C ASP A 89 0.43 10.74 -2.39
N LEU A 90 1.39 9.80 -2.24
CA LEU A 90 2.43 9.90 -1.22
C LEU A 90 3.24 11.19 -1.36
N ARG A 91 3.68 11.52 -2.58
CA ARG A 91 4.45 12.75 -2.87
C ARG A 91 3.63 14.00 -2.57
N THR A 92 2.33 13.97 -2.83
CA THR A 92 1.42 15.06 -2.49
C THR A 92 1.35 15.25 -0.97
N ALA A 93 1.14 14.18 -0.21
CA ALA A 93 1.12 14.24 1.24
C ALA A 93 2.46 14.72 1.84
N LEU A 94 3.59 14.28 1.30
CA LEU A 94 4.92 14.73 1.74
C LEU A 94 5.15 16.23 1.47
N ARG A 95 4.60 16.76 0.38
CA ARG A 95 4.64 18.19 0.08
C ARG A 95 3.83 19.01 1.08
N GLU A 96 2.64 18.53 1.44
CA GLU A 96 1.80 19.16 2.46
C GLU A 96 2.44 19.15 3.86
N LYS A 97 3.34 18.20 4.11
CA LYS A 97 4.12 18.11 5.34
C LYS A 97 5.47 18.82 5.29
N SER A 98 5.79 19.49 4.18
CA SER A 98 7.00 20.32 4.02
C SER A 98 8.29 19.59 4.44
N ILE A 99 8.56 18.44 3.81
CA ILE A 99 9.81 17.69 4.06
C ILE A 99 11.07 18.37 3.48
N GLU A 100 10.91 19.44 2.72
CA GLU A 100 12.03 20.17 2.11
C GLU A 100 12.94 20.79 3.18
N GLY A 101 14.25 20.56 3.07
CA GLY A 101 15.25 21.01 4.04
C GLY A 101 15.44 20.11 5.26
N ARG A 102 14.69 19.00 5.34
CA ARG A 102 14.94 17.92 6.31
C ARG A 102 16.01 16.97 5.78
N VAL A 103 16.62 16.18 6.67
CA VAL A 103 17.51 15.09 6.29
C VAL A 103 16.72 13.77 6.27
N ALA A 104 16.78 13.04 5.16
CA ALA A 104 16.23 11.70 5.06
C ALA A 104 17.27 10.66 5.51
N VAL A 105 16.81 9.71 6.31
CA VAL A 105 17.57 8.55 6.80
C VAL A 105 16.89 7.30 6.29
N PHE A 106 17.60 6.46 5.55
CA PHE A 106 17.06 5.26 4.89
C PHE A 106 17.59 4.02 5.58
N GLU A 107 16.70 3.10 5.95
CA GLU A 107 17.07 1.74 6.31
C GLU A 107 17.02 0.91 5.01
N ASP A 108 18.19 0.56 4.47
CA ASP A 108 18.35 -0.22 3.23
C ASP A 108 18.39 -1.71 3.58
N ALA A 109 17.29 -2.41 3.30
CA ALA A 109 17.16 -3.83 3.61
C ALA A 109 18.02 -4.74 2.72
N GLU A 110 18.47 -4.28 1.55
CA GLU A 110 19.34 -5.06 0.67
C GLU A 110 20.79 -5.03 1.17
N SER A 111 21.21 -3.91 1.73
CA SER A 111 22.60 -3.67 2.15
C SER A 111 22.81 -3.78 3.65
N GLU A 112 21.72 -3.87 4.44
CA GLU A 112 21.74 -3.85 5.90
C GLU A 112 22.49 -2.64 6.47
N THR A 113 22.35 -1.49 5.80
CA THR A 113 23.00 -0.23 6.16
C THR A 113 22.03 0.93 6.19
N VAL A 114 22.46 2.01 6.84
CA VAL A 114 21.75 3.28 6.88
C VAL A 114 22.35 4.26 5.88
N LEU A 115 21.52 4.83 5.02
CA LEU A 115 21.91 5.92 4.11
C LEU A 115 21.33 7.24 4.59
N THR A 116 21.92 8.36 4.18
CA THR A 116 21.40 9.70 4.46
C THR A 116 21.35 10.55 3.19
N ASP A 117 20.38 11.45 3.11
CA ASP A 117 20.23 12.41 2.02
C ASP A 117 19.73 13.75 2.58
N GLU A 118 20.46 14.81 2.27
CA GLU A 118 20.20 16.17 2.75
C GLU A 118 19.35 16.99 1.75
N ASP A 119 19.32 16.59 0.48
CA ASP A 119 18.60 17.27 -0.61
C ASP A 119 17.20 16.65 -0.79
N VAL A 120 16.45 16.66 0.31
CA VAL A 120 15.14 16.04 0.35
C VAL A 120 14.13 16.91 -0.39
N THR A 121 13.51 16.32 -1.42
CA THR A 121 12.33 16.90 -2.08
C THR A 121 11.22 15.86 -2.20
N PRO A 122 9.94 16.25 -2.19
CA PRO A 122 8.83 15.32 -2.41
C PRO A 122 8.87 14.63 -3.77
N SER A 123 9.65 15.14 -4.73
CA SER A 123 9.76 14.56 -6.08
C SER A 123 10.92 13.58 -6.22
N HIS A 124 11.66 13.30 -5.14
CA HIS A 124 12.86 12.48 -5.22
C HIS A 124 12.57 11.08 -5.78
N ALA A 125 13.53 10.53 -6.54
CA ALA A 125 13.35 9.28 -7.28
C ALA A 125 13.29 8.03 -6.38
N TRP A 126 13.83 8.13 -5.17
CA TRP A 126 13.75 7.07 -4.17
C TRP A 126 12.39 7.02 -3.44
N ILE A 127 11.59 8.09 -3.50
CA ILE A 127 10.23 8.10 -2.94
C ILE A 127 9.36 7.15 -3.77
N GLY A 128 8.81 6.14 -3.11
CA GLY A 128 8.01 5.10 -3.77
C GLY A 128 8.80 3.84 -4.13
N GLN A 129 10.09 3.76 -3.78
CA GLN A 129 10.87 2.54 -3.99
C GLN A 129 10.68 1.56 -2.84
N PRO A 130 10.29 0.29 -3.11
CA PRO A 130 10.13 -0.74 -2.07
C PRO A 130 11.42 -1.13 -1.33
N ARG A 131 12.59 -0.81 -1.91
CA ARG A 131 13.92 -1.13 -1.37
C ARG A 131 14.15 -0.54 0.03
N TYR A 132 13.65 0.66 0.26
CA TYR A 132 13.85 1.37 1.52
C TYR A 132 12.66 1.07 2.42
N GLU A 133 12.78 0.05 3.26
CA GLU A 133 11.70 -0.42 4.14
C GLU A 133 11.21 0.69 5.09
N ARG A 134 12.13 1.59 5.44
CA ARG A 134 11.84 2.74 6.28
C ARG A 134 12.65 3.95 5.86
N ILE A 135 11.98 5.08 5.75
CA ILE A 135 12.58 6.38 5.47
C ILE A 135 12.13 7.34 6.56
N THR A 136 13.07 7.85 7.35
CA THR A 136 12.81 8.79 8.43
C THR A 136 13.35 10.17 8.07
N PHE A 137 12.52 11.19 8.20
CA PHE A 137 12.88 12.59 7.99
C PHE A 137 13.10 13.28 9.32
N VAL A 138 14.31 13.79 9.53
CA VAL A 138 14.71 14.52 10.74
C VAL A 138 15.03 15.98 10.41
N ALA A 139 14.96 16.86 11.42
CA ALA A 139 15.12 18.30 11.22
C ALA A 139 16.54 18.67 10.74
N ASP A 140 17.59 18.07 11.31
CA ASP A 140 18.98 18.39 10.96
C ASP A 140 19.96 17.23 11.23
N ALA A 141 21.22 17.42 10.84
CA ALA A 141 22.29 16.42 10.95
C ALA A 141 22.63 16.02 12.41
N GLY A 142 22.36 16.88 13.39
CA GLY A 142 22.48 16.55 14.81
C GLY A 142 21.48 15.47 15.22
N ASP A 143 20.24 15.58 14.75
CA ASP A 143 19.19 14.56 14.95
C ASP A 143 19.47 13.24 14.22
N VAL A 144 20.18 13.28 13.09
CA VAL A 144 20.59 12.06 12.37
C VAL A 144 21.46 11.19 13.27
N SER A 145 22.46 11.77 13.92
CA SER A 145 23.40 11.01 14.76
C SER A 145 22.69 10.36 15.96
N ASP A 146 21.76 11.09 16.58
CA ASP A 146 20.92 10.58 17.67
C ASP A 146 20.03 9.42 17.19
N TYR A 147 19.36 9.60 16.04
CA TYR A 147 18.48 8.58 15.48
C TYR A 147 19.26 7.32 15.07
N VAL A 148 20.36 7.47 14.33
CA VAL A 148 21.17 6.33 13.83
C VAL A 148 21.82 5.55 14.97
N SER A 149 22.21 6.22 16.06
CA SER A 149 22.76 5.55 17.25
C SER A 149 21.77 4.60 17.93
N GLY A 150 20.46 4.77 17.69
CA GLY A 150 19.40 3.89 18.17
C GLY A 150 18.97 2.80 17.19
N LEU A 151 19.53 2.76 15.98
CA LEU A 151 19.18 1.77 14.96
C LEU A 151 20.02 0.50 15.09
N GLU A 152 19.47 -0.61 14.59
CA GLU A 152 20.17 -1.89 14.53
C GLU A 152 21.26 -1.92 13.45
N TYR A 153 21.11 -1.11 12.39
CA TYR A 153 22.01 -1.08 11.23
C TYR A 153 23.06 0.05 11.32
N PRO A 154 24.32 -0.21 10.92
CA PRO A 154 25.37 0.82 10.87
C PRO A 154 25.17 1.79 9.69
N LEU A 155 25.70 3.00 9.83
CA LEU A 155 25.80 3.98 8.74
C LEU A 155 26.74 3.45 7.65
N ALA A 156 26.34 3.57 6.37
CA ALA A 156 27.11 3.13 5.21
C ALA A 156 28.38 3.96 4.94
#